data_AF-A0A5E4N8Y2-F1
#
_entry.id   AF-A0A5E4N8Y2-F1
#
_cell.length_a   1.000
_cell.length_b   1.000
_cell.length_c   1.000
_cell.angle_alpha   90.00
_cell.angle_beta   90.00
_cell.angle_gamma   90.00
#
_symmetry.space_group_name_H-M   'P 1'
#
loop_
_entity.id
_entity.type
_entity.pdbx_description
1 polymer ?
#
loop_
_entity_poly.entity_id
_entity_poly.type
_entity_poly.pdbx_seq_one_letter_code
_entity_poly.pdbx_strand_id
1 'polypeptide(L)'
;MSRNDISRKEKLAILDKVKSLPPDTSQCKIAEQLCVPKSTVAKLLKEEFMLHENFNSTQTGNQKRKREGKDPEVDEALSEWFSLIISRGVCVSGPLLKCKAEELSQKIGNNQFIATDGWLSR
;
A
#
# COMPACT_ATOMS: atom_id res chain seq x y z
N MET A 1 20.64 -3.23 17.54
CA MET A 1 20.59 -3.04 16.07
C MET A 1 19.34 -2.24 15.73
N SER A 2 19.46 -1.16 14.96
CA SER A 2 18.30 -0.39 14.48
C SER A 2 17.54 -1.19 13.42
N ARG A 3 16.22 -1.13 13.44
CA ARG A 3 15.36 -1.81 12.45
C ARG A 3 15.44 -1.06 11.13
N ASN A 4 15.98 -1.69 10.08
CA ASN A 4 16.02 -1.08 8.76
C ASN A 4 14.68 -1.29 8.04
N ASP A 5 13.88 -0.24 7.94
CA ASP A 5 12.60 -0.29 7.22
C ASP A 5 12.82 0.00 5.73
N ILE A 6 12.51 -1.01 4.91
CA ILE A 6 12.72 -1.04 3.45
C ILE A 6 11.45 -0.55 2.73
N SER A 7 11.61 0.29 1.69
CA SER A 7 10.49 0.77 0.86
C SER A 7 9.90 -0.33 -0.03
N ARG A 8 8.64 -0.19 -0.48
CA ARG A 8 8.05 -1.16 -1.43
C ARG A 8 8.92 -1.32 -2.68
N LYS A 9 9.42 -0.22 -3.24
CA LYS A 9 10.32 -0.25 -4.41
C LYS A 9 11.61 -1.02 -4.13
N GLU A 10 12.24 -0.79 -2.97
CA GLU A 10 13.43 -1.54 -2.58
C GLU A 10 13.14 -3.03 -2.37
N LYS A 11 11.99 -3.38 -1.79
CA LYS A 11 11.57 -4.79 -1.61
C LYS A 11 11.43 -5.50 -2.96
N LEU A 12 10.81 -4.86 -3.95
CA LEU A 12 10.69 -5.40 -5.31
C LEU A 12 12.06 -5.50 -5.98
N ALA A 13 12.93 -4.49 -5.84
CA ALA A 13 14.30 -4.56 -6.36
C ALA A 13 15.11 -5.70 -5.73
N ILE A 14 14.89 -6.04 -4.46
CA ILE A 14 15.48 -7.22 -3.83
C ILE A 14 14.93 -8.49 -4.47
N LEU A 15 13.61 -8.61 -4.66
CA LEU A 15 12.99 -9.77 -5.31
C LEU A 15 13.48 -9.97 -6.75
N ASP A 16 13.62 -8.90 -7.53
CA ASP A 16 14.16 -8.95 -8.89
C ASP A 16 15.61 -9.46 -8.90
N LYS A 17 16.42 -9.01 -7.95
CA LYS A 17 17.78 -9.54 -7.76
C LYS A 17 17.76 -11.01 -7.38
N VAL A 18 16.84 -11.44 -6.50
CA VAL A 18 16.69 -12.87 -6.15
C VAL A 18 16.34 -13.70 -7.37
N LYS A 19 15.45 -13.22 -8.25
CA LYS A 19 15.07 -13.91 -9.51
C LYS A 19 16.22 -13.97 -10.53
N SER A 20 17.14 -13.00 -10.50
CA SER A 20 18.32 -13.00 -11.36
C SER A 20 19.39 -14.02 -10.94
N LEU A 21 19.31 -14.55 -9.72
CA LEU A 21 20.21 -15.57 -9.22
C LEU A 21 19.77 -16.97 -9.68
N PRO A 22 20.68 -17.97 -9.68
CA PRO A 22 20.33 -19.34 -10.00
C PRO A 22 19.18 -19.87 -9.13
N PRO A 23 18.20 -20.60 -9.70
CA PRO A 23 16.98 -21.02 -8.99
C PRO A 23 17.24 -21.88 -7.75
N ASP A 24 18.38 -22.57 -7.68
CA ASP A 24 18.78 -23.42 -6.55
C ASP A 24 19.69 -22.72 -5.52
N THR A 25 19.77 -21.39 -5.57
CA THR A 25 20.59 -20.64 -4.61
C THR A 25 19.92 -20.65 -3.23
N SER A 26 20.63 -21.13 -2.21
CA SER A 26 20.10 -21.15 -0.85
C SER A 26 19.84 -19.75 -0.31
N GLN A 27 18.81 -19.58 0.52
CA GLN A 27 18.49 -18.30 1.15
C GLN A 27 19.65 -17.69 1.95
N CYS A 28 20.58 -18.51 2.46
CA CYS A 28 21.77 -18.04 3.15
C CYS A 28 22.74 -17.34 2.18
N LYS A 29 23.02 -17.98 1.03
CA LYS A 29 23.85 -17.39 -0.02
C LYS A 29 23.23 -16.12 -0.59
N ILE A 30 21.91 -16.10 -0.79
CA ILE A 30 21.17 -14.91 -1.23
C ILE A 30 21.34 -13.76 -0.22
N ALA A 31 21.17 -14.06 1.07
CA ALA A 31 21.32 -13.08 2.15
C ALA A 31 22.73 -12.46 2.18
N GLU A 32 23.76 -13.29 2.01
CA GLU A 32 25.16 -12.85 1.94
C GLU A 32 25.41 -11.96 0.70
N GLN A 33 24.99 -12.41 -0.48
CA GLN A 33 25.20 -11.68 -1.75
C GLN A 33 24.49 -10.33 -1.78
N LEU A 34 23.29 -10.25 -1.21
CA LEU A 34 22.48 -9.03 -1.21
C LEU A 34 22.73 -8.16 0.03
N CYS A 35 23.55 -8.63 0.98
CA CYS A 35 23.76 -8.01 2.29
C CYS A 35 22.43 -7.71 3.03
N VAL A 36 21.47 -8.63 2.92
CA VAL A 36 20.14 -8.53 3.53
C VAL A 36 19.97 -9.67 4.53
N PRO A 37 19.41 -9.45 5.73
CA PRO A 37 19.20 -10.53 6.69
C PRO A 37 18.36 -11.67 6.09
N LYS A 38 18.75 -12.92 6.37
CA LYS A 38 18.04 -14.12 5.90
C LYS A 38 16.54 -14.09 6.22
N SER A 39 16.17 -13.59 7.40
CA SER A 39 14.77 -13.43 7.81
C SER A 39 13.99 -12.47 6.91
N THR A 40 14.64 -11.40 6.42
CA THR A 40 14.05 -10.46 5.47
C THR A 40 13.84 -11.12 4.11
N VAL A 41 14.84 -11.86 3.60
CA VAL A 41 14.73 -12.60 2.33
C VAL A 41 13.55 -13.59 2.40
N ALA A 42 13.48 -14.41 3.45
CA ALA A 42 12.41 -15.38 3.64
C ALA A 42 11.03 -14.71 3.70
N LYS A 43 10.93 -13.57 4.40
CA LYS A 43 9.70 -12.80 4.48
C LYS A 43 9.27 -12.24 3.12
N LEU A 44 10.20 -11.67 2.36
CA LEU A 44 9.91 -11.10 1.04
C LEU A 44 9.45 -12.16 0.05
N LEU A 45 10.07 -13.33 0.04
CA LEU A 45 9.64 -14.45 -0.80
C LEU A 45 8.23 -14.93 -0.44
N LYS A 46 7.89 -14.96 0.85
CA LYS A 46 6.54 -15.33 1.31
C LYS A 46 5.48 -14.28 0.92
N GLU A 47 5.83 -13.00 0.98
CA GLU A 47 4.92 -11.88 0.74
C GLU A 47 4.96 -11.36 -0.71
N GLU A 48 5.69 -12.03 -1.60
CA GLU A 48 5.96 -11.57 -2.97
C GLU A 48 4.67 -11.24 -3.74
N PHE A 49 3.72 -12.19 -3.77
CA PHE A 49 2.44 -11.99 -4.46
C PHE A 49 1.70 -10.74 -3.96
N MET A 50 1.57 -10.62 -2.62
CA MET A 50 0.91 -9.47 -2.01
C MET A 50 1.66 -8.16 -2.28
N LEU A 51 2.98 -8.18 -2.36
CA LEU A 51 3.77 -6.98 -2.70
C LEU A 51 3.51 -6.52 -4.13
N HIS A 52 3.39 -7.44 -5.09
CA HIS A 52 3.05 -7.12 -6.48
C HIS A 52 1.62 -6.59 -6.63
N GLU A 53 0.63 -7.26 -6.03
CA GLU A 53 -0.77 -6.80 -6.02
C GLU A 53 -0.89 -5.38 -5.47
N ASN A 54 -0.30 -5.13 -4.30
CA ASN A 54 -0.34 -3.80 -3.68
C ASN A 54 0.43 -2.73 -4.47
N PHE A 55 1.45 -3.12 -5.25
CA PHE A 55 2.20 -2.17 -6.08
C PHE A 55 1.38 -1.72 -7.30
N ASN A 56 0.61 -2.63 -7.90
CA ASN A 56 -0.27 -2.32 -9.03
C ASN A 56 -1.45 -1.44 -8.58
N SER A 57 -2.01 -1.71 -7.40
CA SER A 57 -3.17 -0.96 -6.88
C SER A 57 -2.83 0.41 -6.29
N THR A 58 -1.56 0.69 -5.97
CA THR A 58 -1.16 1.96 -5.36
C THR A 58 0.14 2.48 -6.00
N GLN A 59 0.07 3.59 -6.74
CA GLN A 59 1.21 4.15 -7.50
C GLN A 59 2.37 4.70 -6.62
N THR A 60 2.31 4.56 -5.29
CA THR A 60 3.31 5.12 -4.37
C THR A 60 4.34 4.08 -3.94
N GLY A 61 5.41 3.94 -4.72
CA GLY A 61 6.52 3.00 -4.45
C GLY A 61 7.41 3.32 -3.24
N ASN A 62 7.38 4.57 -2.75
CA ASN A 62 8.21 5.03 -1.62
C ASN A 62 7.66 4.62 -0.24
N GLN A 63 6.43 4.12 -0.19
CA GLN A 63 5.80 3.72 1.06
C GLN A 63 6.48 2.46 1.63
N LYS A 64 6.90 2.51 2.91
CA LYS A 64 7.57 1.39 3.60
C LYS A 64 6.60 0.36 4.19
N ARG A 65 5.37 0.78 4.50
CA ARG A 65 4.31 -0.03 5.15
C ARG A 65 2.96 0.26 4.52
N LYS A 66 2.15 -0.77 4.25
CA LYS A 66 0.72 -0.55 3.97
C LYS A 66 0.10 0.12 5.19
N ARG A 67 -0.56 1.24 4.97
CA ARG A 67 -1.39 1.90 5.99
C ARG A 67 -2.82 1.68 5.53
N GLU A 68 -3.61 1.08 6.40
CA GLU A 68 -5.05 0.98 6.21
C GLU A 68 -5.69 2.08 7.06
N GLY A 69 -6.71 2.75 6.51
CA GLY A 69 -7.54 3.68 7.24
C GLY A 69 -8.29 2.98 8.37
N LYS A 70 -8.92 3.77 9.24
CA LYS A 70 -9.77 3.22 10.31
C LYS A 70 -11.02 2.54 9.74
N ASP A 71 -11.49 3.02 8.58
CA ASP A 71 -12.75 2.64 7.96
C ASP A 71 -12.49 2.31 6.47
N PRO A 72 -11.87 1.14 6.18
CA PRO A 72 -11.41 0.80 4.83
C PRO A 72 -12.55 0.70 3.81
N GLU A 73 -13.75 0.33 4.24
CA GLU A 73 -14.94 0.24 3.38
C GLU A 73 -15.39 1.62 2.89
N VAL A 74 -15.26 2.65 3.73
CA VAL A 74 -15.55 4.04 3.35
C VAL A 74 -14.49 4.55 2.37
N ASP A 75 -13.21 4.25 2.64
CA ASP A 75 -12.10 4.64 1.76
C ASP A 75 -12.23 3.98 0.37
N GLU A 76 -12.65 2.71 0.31
CA GLU A 76 -12.88 1.97 -0.94
C GLU A 76 -14.05 2.57 -1.75
N ALA A 77 -15.23 2.71 -1.13
CA ALA A 77 -16.40 3.29 -1.79
C ALA A 77 -16.13 4.73 -2.27
N LEU A 78 -15.37 5.50 -1.50
CA LEU A 78 -14.99 6.87 -1.88
C LEU A 78 -14.00 6.88 -3.05
N SER A 79 -13.03 5.96 -3.07
CA SER A 79 -12.06 5.83 -4.17
C SER A 79 -12.75 5.50 -5.49
N GLU A 80 -13.73 4.60 -5.49
CA GLU A 80 -14.54 4.27 -6.67
C GLU A 80 -15.32 5.48 -7.17
N TRP A 81 -16.04 6.16 -6.27
CA TRP A 81 -16.78 7.38 -6.59
C TRP A 81 -15.86 8.46 -7.16
N PHE A 82 -14.71 8.68 -6.52
CA PHE A 82 -13.74 9.69 -6.93
C PHE A 82 -13.18 9.38 -8.32
N SER A 83 -12.81 8.13 -8.60
CA SER A 83 -12.32 7.69 -9.91
C SER A 83 -13.36 7.93 -11.01
N LEU A 84 -14.64 7.66 -10.72
CA LEU A 84 -15.74 7.89 -11.64
C LEU A 84 -15.99 9.39 -11.90
N ILE A 85 -15.85 10.25 -10.90
CA ILE A 85 -16.04 11.71 -11.05
C ILE A 85 -14.86 12.36 -11.77
N ILE A 86 -13.63 11.96 -11.45
CA ILE A 86 -12.42 12.45 -12.12
C ILE A 86 -12.39 12.02 -13.59
N SER A 87 -12.82 10.79 -13.92
CA SER A 87 -12.93 10.34 -15.33
C SER A 87 -13.95 11.14 -16.15
N ARG A 88 -14.88 11.84 -15.49
CA ARG A 88 -15.83 12.78 -16.11
C ARG A 88 -15.29 14.22 -16.21
N GLY A 89 -14.05 14.45 -15.80
CA GLY A 89 -13.40 15.76 -15.85
C GLY A 89 -13.83 16.75 -14.76
N VAL A 90 -14.48 16.26 -13.69
CA VAL A 90 -14.94 17.12 -12.60
C VAL A 90 -13.86 17.21 -11.52
N CYS A 91 -13.43 18.44 -11.20
CA CYS A 91 -12.54 18.68 -10.08
C CYS A 91 -13.29 18.58 -8.75
N VAL A 92 -12.78 17.80 -7.80
CA VAL A 92 -13.36 17.63 -6.47
C VAL A 92 -12.51 18.37 -5.45
N SER A 93 -13.12 19.21 -4.62
CA SER A 93 -12.46 19.91 -3.52
C SER A 93 -12.36 19.03 -2.27
N GLY A 94 -11.39 19.31 -1.40
CA GLY A 94 -11.22 18.59 -0.12
C GLY A 94 -12.50 18.58 0.75
N PRO A 95 -13.19 19.72 0.95
CA PRO A 95 -14.45 19.75 1.69
C PRO A 95 -15.54 18.87 1.05
N LEU A 96 -15.64 18.87 -0.28
CA LEU A 96 -16.60 18.01 -0.99
C LEU A 96 -16.28 16.53 -0.80
N LEU A 97 -14.99 16.18 -0.82
CA LEU A 97 -14.53 14.80 -0.58
C LEU A 97 -14.90 14.33 0.83
N LYS A 98 -14.74 15.19 1.84
CA LYS A 98 -15.14 14.91 3.23
C LYS A 98 -16.64 14.70 3.37
N CYS A 99 -17.46 15.61 2.82
CA CYS A 99 -18.90 15.46 2.84
C CYS A 99 -19.34 14.15 2.18
N LYS A 100 -18.70 13.77 1.06
CA LYS A 100 -19.00 12.51 0.38
C LYS A 100 -18.62 11.29 1.21
N ALA A 101 -17.48 11.32 1.89
CA ALA A 101 -17.04 10.24 2.77
C ALA A 101 -18.03 10.01 3.92
N GLU A 102 -18.53 11.09 4.54
CA GLU A 102 -19.56 11.01 5.60
C GLU A 102 -20.91 10.50 5.06
N GLU A 103 -21.31 10.90 3.86
CA GLU A 103 -22.51 10.36 3.22
C GLU A 103 -22.38 8.86 2.94
N LEU A 104 -21.21 8.41 2.46
CA LEU A 104 -20.94 7.00 2.19
C LEU A 104 -20.88 6.18 3.49
N SER A 105 -20.27 6.71 4.54
CA SER A 105 -20.19 6.02 5.82
C SER A 105 -21.57 5.77 6.42
N GLN A 106 -22.48 6.73 6.33
CA GLN A 106 -23.87 6.56 6.77
C GLN A 106 -24.59 5.46 5.99
N LYS A 107 -24.38 5.37 4.67
CA LYS A 107 -24.99 4.32 3.83
C LYS A 107 -24.46 2.92 4.14
N ILE A 108 -23.19 2.83 4.52
CA ILE A 108 -22.54 1.59 4.96
C ILE A 108 -23.01 1.18 6.38
N GLY A 109 -23.64 2.10 7.13
CA GLY A 109 -24.11 1.87 8.49
C GLY A 109 -23.11 2.33 9.57
N ASN A 110 -22.06 3.05 9.18
CA ASN A 110 -21.09 3.64 10.09
C ASN A 110 -21.39 5.13 10.34
N ASN A 111 -22.28 5.38 11.31
CA ASN A 111 -22.73 6.72 11.68
C ASN A 111 -21.72 7.49 12.56
N GLN A 112 -20.62 6.87 12.98
CA GLN A 112 -19.61 7.49 13.86
C GLN A 112 -18.38 7.98 13.09
N PHE A 113 -18.32 7.74 11.78
CA PHE A 113 -17.25 8.22 10.94
C PHE A 113 -17.28 9.74 10.82
N ILE A 114 -16.12 10.38 10.99
CA ILE A 114 -15.95 11.83 10.89
C ILE A 114 -14.75 12.09 9.97
N ALA A 115 -14.98 12.83 8.89
CA ALA A 115 -13.97 13.12 7.89
C ALA A 115 -13.07 14.31 8.32
N THR A 116 -12.27 14.07 9.36
CA THR A 116 -11.34 15.09 9.90
C THR A 116 -10.26 15.50 8.89
N ASP A 117 -9.64 16.68 9.09
CA ASP A 117 -8.48 17.09 8.28
C ASP A 117 -7.35 16.05 8.29
N GLY A 118 -7.09 15.46 9.46
CA GLY A 118 -6.07 14.41 9.62
C GLY A 118 -6.46 13.05 9.02
N TRP A 119 -7.72 12.83 8.67
CA TRP A 119 -8.12 11.69 7.84
C TRP A 119 -7.85 12.00 6.37
N LEU A 120 -8.21 13.19 5.89
CA LEU A 120 -8.01 13.60 4.49
C LEU A 120 -6.54 13.71 4.09
N SER A 121 -5.65 14.10 5.00
CA SER A 121 -4.23 14.34 4.71
C SER A 121 -3.32 13.09 4.74
N ARG A 122 -3.88 11.87 4.78
CA ARG A 122 -3.13 10.63 5.03
C ARG A 122 -2.40 10.03 3.84
#